data_AF-A0A3R7APT3-F1
#
_entry.id   AF-A0A3R7APT3-F1
#
_cell.length_a   1.000
_cell.length_b   1.000
_cell.length_c   1.000
_cell.angle_alpha   90.00
_cell.angle_beta   90.00
_cell.angle_gamma   90.00
#
_symmetry.space_group_name_H-M   'P 1'
#
loop_
_entity.id
_entity.type
_entity.pdbx_description
1 polymer ?
#
loop_
_entity_poly.entity_id
_entity_poly.type
_entity_poly.pdbx_seq_one_letter_code
_entity_poly.pdbx_strand_id
1 'polypeptide(L)'
;MNALNLHSAGNVFLLSVLTSQLISNVPASVLISKFSHNWLAITYGVNVGGNGLAIASLANVIALRMVKRKKIWLTFHRYSLLFFLITGGIAYILFFVL
;
A
#
# COMPACT_ATOMS: atom_id res chain seq x y z
N MET A 1 6.03 5.38 -25.91
CA MET A 1 6.18 5.22 -24.45
C MET A 1 4.78 4.97 -23.85
N ASN A 2 4.27 3.74 -23.95
CA ASN A 2 2.96 3.35 -23.40
C ASN A 2 3.12 2.68 -22.03
N ALA A 3 3.77 3.33 -21.06
CA ALA A 3 4.21 2.58 -19.87
C ALA A 3 3.10 2.36 -18.84
N LEU A 4 2.22 3.32 -18.55
CA LEU A 4 1.05 3.13 -17.66
C LEU A 4 -0.02 4.14 -18.05
N ASN A 5 -1.19 3.68 -18.48
CA ASN A 5 -2.32 4.57 -18.73
C ASN A 5 -2.97 4.92 -17.38
N LEU A 6 -2.53 6.02 -16.76
CA LEU A 6 -2.93 6.46 -15.41
C LEU A 6 -4.34 7.09 -15.36
N HIS A 7 -5.09 6.99 -16.45
CA HIS A 7 -6.54 7.17 -16.45
C HIS A 7 -7.29 5.94 -15.92
N SER A 8 -6.73 4.74 -16.06
CA SER A 8 -7.38 3.52 -15.58
C SER A 8 -7.25 3.39 -14.06
N ALA A 9 -8.38 3.24 -13.38
CA ALA A 9 -8.45 3.01 -11.93
C ALA A 9 -7.59 1.80 -11.50
N GLY A 10 -7.54 0.75 -12.32
CA GLY A 10 -6.72 -0.45 -12.05
C GLY A 10 -5.22 -0.16 -11.99
N ASN A 11 -4.73 0.59 -12.98
CA ASN A 11 -3.31 0.95 -13.05
C ASN A 11 -2.91 1.89 -11.91
N VAL A 12 -3.78 2.86 -11.59
CA VAL A 12 -3.55 3.80 -10.49
C VAL A 12 -3.53 3.06 -9.16
N PHE A 13 -4.49 2.15 -8.92
CA PHE A 13 -4.53 1.33 -7.71
C PHE A 13 -3.25 0.49 -7.57
N LEU A 14 -2.87 -0.26 -8.62
CA LEU A 14 -1.69 -1.12 -8.59
C LEU A 14 -0.41 -0.30 -8.36
N LEU A 15 -0.25 0.83 -9.07
CA LEU A 15 0.88 1.71 -8.90
C LEU A 15 0.94 2.28 -7.48
N SER A 16 -0.19 2.76 -6.95
CA SER A 16 -0.29 3.25 -5.57
C SER A 16 0.08 2.18 -4.54
N VAL A 17 -0.34 0.93 -4.72
CA VAL A 17 0.07 -0.20 -3.86
C VAL A 17 1.59 -0.37 -3.87
N LEU A 18 2.19 -0.48 -5.07
CA LEU A 18 3.61 -0.74 -5.21
C LEU A 18 4.47 0.43 -4.71
N THR A 19 4.10 1.66 -5.06
CA THR A 19 4.81 2.86 -4.59
C THR A 19 4.72 3.00 -3.08
N SER A 20 3.57 2.70 -2.46
CA SER A 20 3.41 2.75 -1.01
C SER A 20 4.29 1.74 -0.27
N GLN A 21 4.58 0.56 -0.85
CA GLN A 21 5.49 -0.41 -0.24
C GLN A 21 6.93 0.11 -0.12
N LEU A 22 7.35 1.00 -1.03
CA LEU A 22 8.72 1.49 -1.12
C LEU A 22 8.90 2.85 -0.42
N ILE A 23 7.92 3.75 -0.52
CA ILE A 23 8.06 5.15 -0.09
C ILE A 23 7.33 5.46 1.21
N SER A 24 6.29 4.67 1.56
CA SER A 24 5.28 4.93 2.60
C SER A 24 3.95 5.49 2.05
N ASN A 25 2.85 5.12 2.72
CA ASN A 25 1.48 5.45 2.33
C ASN A 25 1.20 6.95 2.10
N VAL A 26 1.66 7.83 2.99
CA VAL A 26 1.40 9.28 2.89
C VAL A 26 2.20 9.94 1.75
N PRO A 27 3.54 9.82 1.66
CA PRO A 27 4.24 10.42 0.52
C PRO A 27 3.90 9.74 -0.82
N ALA A 28 3.55 8.44 -0.83
CA ALA A 28 3.06 7.79 -2.05
C ALA A 28 1.73 8.41 -2.52
N SER A 29 0.80 8.75 -1.62
CA SER A 29 -0.46 9.38 -2.03
C SER A 29 -0.24 10.76 -2.64
N VAL A 30 0.67 11.55 -2.06
CA VAL A 30 1.08 12.86 -2.58
C VAL A 30 1.83 12.75 -3.92
N LEU A 31 2.62 11.70 -4.11
CA LEU A 31 3.34 11.49 -5.37
C LEU A 31 2.37 11.10 -6.49
N ILE A 32 1.50 10.11 -6.26
CA ILE A 32 0.59 9.60 -7.29
C ILE A 32 -0.49 10.63 -7.65
N SER A 33 -0.91 11.49 -6.72
CA SER A 33 -1.87 12.56 -7.01
C SER A 33 -1.36 13.58 -8.03
N LYS A 34 -0.04 13.66 -8.26
CA LYS A 34 0.53 14.48 -9.35
C LYS A 34 0.31 13.87 -10.74
N PHE A 35 0.00 12.58 -10.83
CA PHE A 35 -0.14 11.85 -12.08
C PHE A 35 -1.55 11.32 -12.35
N SER A 36 -2.42 11.27 -11.33
CA SER A 36 -3.83 10.87 -11.49
C SER A 36 -4.73 11.57 -10.48
N HIS A 37 -5.98 11.84 -10.88
CA HIS A 37 -7.04 12.42 -10.04
C HIS A 37 -8.05 11.36 -9.56
N ASN A 38 -7.79 10.07 -9.81
CA ASN A 38 -8.64 9.00 -9.29
C ASN A 38 -8.36 8.77 -7.80
N TRP A 39 -8.90 9.65 -6.96
CA TRP A 39 -8.64 9.65 -5.52
C TRP A 39 -9.02 8.34 -4.84
N LEU A 40 -10.09 7.66 -5.29
CA LEU A 40 -10.49 6.35 -4.76
C LEU A 40 -9.43 5.28 -5.04
N ALA A 41 -8.96 5.18 -6.30
CA ALA A 41 -7.90 4.22 -6.63
C ALA A 41 -6.61 4.50 -5.87
N ILE A 42 -6.25 5.78 -5.72
CA ILE A 42 -5.07 6.19 -4.96
C ILE A 42 -5.22 5.83 -3.48
N THR A 43 -6.33 6.20 -2.84
CA THR A 43 -6.53 5.98 -1.40
C THR A 43 -6.64 4.52 -1.06
N TYR A 44 -7.36 3.71 -1.84
CA TYR A 44 -7.37 2.27 -1.64
C TYR A 44 -5.99 1.67 -1.86
N GLY A 45 -5.30 2.06 -2.94
CA GLY A 45 -3.99 1.52 -3.27
C GLY A 45 -2.93 1.82 -2.20
N VAL A 46 -2.81 3.07 -1.76
CA VAL A 46 -1.79 3.44 -0.76
C VAL A 46 -2.07 2.88 0.63
N ASN A 47 -3.34 2.69 1.00
CA ASN A 47 -3.68 2.07 2.28
C ASN A 47 -3.41 0.57 2.28
N VAL A 48 -3.77 -0.12 1.20
CA VAL A 48 -3.42 -1.54 1.00
C VAL A 48 -1.90 -1.69 0.98
N GLY A 49 -1.18 -0.86 0.22
CA GLY A 49 0.27 -0.89 0.15
C GLY A 49 0.95 -0.63 1.51
N GLY A 50 0.35 0.19 2.37
CA GLY A 50 0.83 0.43 3.73
C GLY A 50 0.86 -0.80 4.64
N ASN A 51 0.11 -1.86 4.32
CA ASN A 51 0.00 -3.05 5.16
C ASN A 51 1.15 -4.06 4.99
N GLY A 52 2.03 -3.91 4.01
CA GLY A 52 3.09 -4.89 3.74
C GLY A 52 4.35 -4.70 4.57
N LEU A 53 5.39 -4.10 3.97
CA LEU A 53 6.69 -3.98 4.61
C LEU A 53 6.68 -3.03 5.81
N ALA A 54 7.62 -3.22 6.72
CA ALA A 54 7.79 -2.32 7.87
C ALA A 54 7.97 -0.85 7.46
N ILE A 55 8.65 -0.60 6.35
CA ILE A 55 8.90 0.75 5.82
C ILE A 55 7.71 1.33 5.05
N ALA A 56 6.72 0.50 4.70
CA ALA A 56 5.58 0.90 3.87
C ALA A 56 4.60 1.84 4.59
N SER A 57 4.72 2.00 5.91
CA SER A 57 3.93 2.96 6.68
C SER A 57 4.62 3.36 7.97
N LEU A 58 4.40 4.60 8.40
CA LEU A 58 4.80 5.07 9.73
C LEU A 58 4.15 4.24 10.84
N ALA A 59 2.91 3.78 10.65
CA ALA A 59 2.20 2.96 11.63
C ALA A 59 2.93 1.64 11.91
N ASN A 60 3.49 1.00 10.87
CA ASN A 60 4.27 -0.22 11.00
C ASN A 60 5.54 0.01 11.81
N VAL A 61 6.24 1.11 11.53
CA VAL A 61 7.44 1.51 12.27
C VAL A 61 7.11 1.80 13.74
N ILE A 62 5.98 2.46 14.02
CA ILE A 62 5.52 2.71 15.40
C ILE A 62 5.26 1.38 16.11
N ALA A 63 4.52 0.46 15.48
CA ALA A 63 4.24 -0.87 16.05
C ALA A 63 5.53 -1.64 16.37
N LEU A 64 6.51 -1.62 15.46
CA LEU A 64 7.82 -2.24 15.69
C LEU A 64 8.58 -1.58 16.85
N ARG A 65 8.51 -0.26 17.00
CA ARG A 65 9.14 0.46 18.13
C ARG A 65 8.49 0.16 19.47
N MET A 66 7.17 -0.10 19.50
CA MET A 66 6.45 -0.47 20.72
C MET A 66 6.88 -1.85 21.22
N VAL A 67 7.30 -2.74 20.32
CA VAL A 67 7.76 -4.08 20.68
C VAL A 67 9.28 -4.10 20.88
N LYS A 68 9.73 -4.15 22.14
CA LYS A 68 11.15 -4.19 22.51
C LYS A 68 11.79 -5.58 22.34
N ARG A 69 11.58 -6.28 21.21
CA ARG A 69 12.14 -7.62 20.95
C ARG A 69 12.86 -7.68 19.60
N LYS A 70 14.12 -8.12 19.54
CA LYS A 70 14.91 -8.20 18.29
C LYS A 70 14.26 -9.05 17.18
N LYS A 71 13.59 -10.16 17.54
CA LYS A 71 12.91 -11.06 16.57
C LYS A 71 11.62 -10.48 15.98
N ILE A 72 11.15 -9.31 16.42
CA ILE A 72 9.87 -8.76 15.98
C ILE A 72 9.83 -8.48 14.47
N TRP A 73 10.96 -8.10 13.88
CA TRP A 73 11.03 -7.77 12.46
C TRP A 73 10.54 -8.92 11.56
N LEU A 74 10.97 -10.15 11.83
CA LEU A 74 10.56 -11.31 11.04
C LEU A 74 9.09 -11.68 11.30
N THR A 75 8.68 -11.67 12.57
CA THR A 75 7.31 -11.96 12.97
C THR A 75 6.34 -10.96 12.35
N PHE A 76 6.69 -9.67 12.37
CA PHE A 76 5.92 -8.60 11.76
C PHE A 76 5.72 -8.86 10.27
N HIS A 77 6.79 -9.07 9.50
CA HIS A 77 6.69 -9.28 8.05
C HIS A 77 5.89 -10.54 7.69
N ARG A 78 5.96 -11.61 8.49
CA ARG A 78 5.15 -12.82 8.28
C ARG A 78 3.65 -12.52 8.37
N TYR A 79 3.22 -11.76 9.38
CA TYR A 79 1.81 -11.42 9.56
C TYR A 79 1.37 -10.30 8.61
N SER A 80 2.20 -9.28 8.42
CA SER A 80 1.89 -8.11 7.62
C SER A 80 1.80 -8.46 6.13
N LEU A 81 2.68 -9.32 5.60
CA LEU A 81 2.57 -9.78 4.21
C LEU A 81 1.31 -10.60 3.97
N LEU A 82 0.91 -11.46 4.92
CA LEU A 82 -0.35 -12.20 4.81
C LEU A 82 -1.55 -11.24 4.86
N PHE A 83 -1.54 -10.29 5.79
CA PHE A 83 -2.57 -9.26 5.90
C PHE A 83 -2.65 -8.36 4.67
N PHE A 84 -1.50 -8.02 4.07
CA PHE A 84 -1.39 -7.29 2.82
C PHE A 84 -2.06 -8.03 1.66
N LEU A 85 -1.83 -9.34 1.51
CA LEU A 85 -2.47 -10.13 0.46
C LEU A 85 -3.99 -10.23 0.66
N ILE A 86 -4.44 -10.46 1.89
CA ILE A 86 -5.87 -10.54 2.22
C ILE A 86 -6.56 -9.20 1.96
N THR A 87 -6.02 -8.11 2.51
CA THR A 87 -6.60 -6.77 2.33
C THR A 87 -6.51 -6.29 0.89
N GLY A 88 -5.47 -6.65 0.16
CA GLY A 88 -5.35 -6.37 -1.27
C GLY A 88 -6.40 -7.08 -2.10
N GLY A 89 -6.65 -8.37 -1.83
CA GLY A 89 -7.73 -9.13 -2.47
C GLY A 89 -9.11 -8.57 -2.16
N ILE A 90 -9.40 -8.27 -0.89
CA ILE A 90 -10.68 -7.69 -0.46
C ILE A 90 -10.89 -6.31 -1.11
N ALA A 91 -9.89 -5.43 -1.06
CA ALA A 91 -9.98 -4.11 -1.66
C ALA A 91 -10.17 -4.20 -3.18
N TYR A 92 -9.50 -5.12 -3.86
CA TYR A 92 -9.67 -5.35 -5.29
C TYR A 92 -11.11 -5.78 -5.62
N ILE A 93 -11.65 -6.76 -4.87
CA ILE A 93 -13.03 -7.22 -5.06
C ILE A 93 -14.01 -6.08 -4.82
N LEU A 94 -13.88 -5.38 -3.68
CA LEU A 94 -14.79 -4.30 -3.31
C LEU A 94 -14.73 -3.10 -4.27
N PHE A 95 -13.59 -2.83 -4.90
CA PHE A 95 -13.42 -1.65 -5.73
C PHE A 95 -13.65 -1.89 -7.22
N PHE A 96 -13.40 -3.10 -7.73
CA PHE A 96 -13.53 -3.41 -9.16
C PHE A 96 -14.67 -4.36 -9.52
N VAL A 97 -15.20 -5.13 -8.56
CA VAL A 97 -16.27 -6.10 -8.82
C VAL A 97 -17.62 -5.56 -8.34
N LEU A 98 -17.62 -4.89 -7.18
CA LEU A 98 -18.81 -4.27 -6.60
C LEU A 98 -18.92 -2.80 -7.03
#